data_AF-A0A9P1AXM8-F1
#
_entry.id   AF-A0A9P1AXM8-F1
#
_cell.length_a   1.000
_cell.length_b   1.000
_cell.length_c   1.000
_cell.angle_alpha   90.00
_cell.angle_beta   90.00
_cell.angle_gamma   90.00
#
_symmetry.space_group_name_H-M   'P 1'
#
loop_
_entity.id
_entity.type
_entity.pdbx_description
1 polymer ?
#
loop_
_entity_poly.entity_id
_entity_poly.type
_entity_poly.pdbx_seq_one_letter_code
_entity_poly.pdbx_strand_id
1 'polypeptide(L)'
;MKRAAKPIATVSLSVYLKKESVFALKNLQKAEKETIDRMNSFQAKCVFHKIALTNFEEVMKNYEKVIREAQVAKTQKELLHMKKVTACLEITADNITKMLRGFDYRFRRLISEAKKAKSGTKK
;
A
#
# COMPACT_ATOMS: atom_id res chain seq x y z
N MET A 1 26.04 2.32 -49.37
CA MET A 1 24.84 3.03 -48.83
C MET A 1 25.15 3.55 -47.43
N LYS A 2 25.28 4.88 -47.24
CA LYS A 2 25.48 5.47 -45.90
C LYS A 2 24.11 5.62 -45.25
N ARG A 3 23.81 4.86 -44.18
CA ARG A 3 22.62 5.10 -43.36
C ARG A 3 22.86 6.38 -42.56
N ALA A 4 22.10 7.44 -42.83
CA ALA A 4 22.09 8.62 -41.98
C ALA A 4 21.67 8.18 -40.57
N ALA A 5 22.50 8.47 -39.57
CA ALA A 5 22.15 8.26 -38.18
C ALA A 5 20.91 9.10 -37.87
N LYS A 6 19.83 8.47 -37.39
CA LYS A 6 18.65 9.20 -36.92
C LYS A 6 19.12 10.16 -35.83
N PRO A 7 18.74 11.45 -35.87
CA PRO A 7 19.09 12.39 -34.82
C PRO A 7 18.58 11.83 -33.48
N ILE A 8 19.50 11.68 -32.52
CA ILE A 8 19.14 11.33 -31.14
C ILE A 8 18.37 12.54 -30.62
N ALA A 9 17.07 12.37 -30.34
CA ALA A 9 16.27 13.42 -29.75
C ALA A 9 16.83 13.76 -28.36
N THR A 10 17.59 14.85 -28.27
CA THR A 10 18.11 15.37 -27.01
C THR A 10 16.98 16.09 -26.28
N VAL A 11 16.25 15.36 -25.43
CA VAL A 11 15.34 15.96 -24.46
C VAL A 11 16.19 16.65 -23.40
N SER A 12 15.92 17.91 -23.10
CA SER A 12 16.62 18.62 -22.03
C SER A 12 16.33 17.96 -20.67
N LEU A 13 17.33 17.95 -19.80
CA LEU A 13 17.21 17.39 -18.44
C LEU A 13 16.02 18.00 -17.67
N SER A 14 15.76 19.30 -17.84
CA SER A 14 14.64 19.99 -17.20
C SER A 14 13.27 19.47 -17.65
N VAL A 15 13.09 19.21 -18.95
CA VAL A 15 11.86 18.63 -19.50
C VAL A 15 11.68 17.20 -19.01
N TYR A 16 12.76 16.42 -18.93
CA TYR A 16 12.74 15.07 -18.37
C TYR A 16 12.31 15.08 -16.90
N LEU A 17 12.97 15.86 -16.04
CA LEU A 17 12.67 15.92 -14.60
C LEU A 17 11.25 16.40 -14.31
N LYS A 18 10.72 17.34 -15.09
CA LYS A 18 9.33 17.79 -14.96
C LYS A 18 8.34 16.65 -15.27
N LYS A 19 8.56 15.89 -16.34
CA LYS A 19 7.74 14.72 -16.67
C LYS A 19 7.85 13.65 -15.60
N GLU A 20 9.06 13.37 -15.15
CA GLU A 20 9.34 12.36 -14.13
C GLU A 20 8.65 12.67 -12.80
N SER A 21 8.58 13.94 -12.42
CA SER A 21 7.85 14.39 -11.22
C SER A 21 6.34 14.16 -11.34
N VAL A 22 5.77 14.38 -12.52
CA VAL A 22 4.35 14.08 -12.79
C VAL A 22 4.09 12.58 -12.74
N PHE A 23 4.97 11.76 -13.31
CA PHE A 23 4.87 10.30 -13.24
C PHE A 23 4.99 9.79 -11.82
N ALA A 24 5.96 10.29 -11.04
CA ALA A 24 6.15 9.91 -9.65
C ALA A 24 4.90 10.22 -8.81
N LEU A 25 4.29 11.40 -8.98
CA LEU A 25 3.05 11.75 -8.30
C LEU A 25 1.88 10.81 -8.66
N LYS A 26 1.70 10.49 -9.96
CA LYS A 26 0.65 9.56 -10.40
C LYS A 26 0.86 8.15 -9.82
N ASN A 27 2.11 7.67 -9.82
CA ASN A 27 2.44 6.36 -9.26
C ASN A 27 2.22 6.32 -7.75
N LEU A 28 2.60 7.38 -7.04
CA LEU A 28 2.34 7.53 -5.61
C LEU A 28 0.84 7.46 -5.29
N GLN A 29 0.01 8.22 -6.02
CA GLN A 29 -1.45 8.21 -5.85
C GLN A 29 -2.06 6.84 -6.15
N LYS A 30 -1.56 6.15 -7.18
CA LYS A 30 -2.01 4.79 -7.51
C LYS A 30 -1.65 3.81 -6.39
N ALA A 31 -0.41 3.81 -5.93
CA ALA A 31 0.06 2.93 -4.86
C ALA A 31 -0.68 3.22 -3.53
N GLU A 32 -0.95 4.49 -3.22
CA GLU A 32 -1.74 4.91 -2.06
C GLU A 32 -3.14 4.28 -2.12
N LYS A 33 -3.85 4.44 -3.25
CA LYS A 33 -5.17 3.87 -3.45
C LYS A 33 -5.16 2.35 -3.30
N GLU A 34 -4.25 1.65 -3.96
CA GLU A 34 -4.15 0.19 -3.87
C GLU A 34 -3.87 -0.29 -2.44
N THR A 35 -3.06 0.45 -1.68
CA THR A 35 -2.77 0.14 -0.28
C THR A 35 -4.02 0.31 0.59
N ILE A 36 -4.78 1.39 0.39
CA ILE A 36 -6.04 1.64 1.07
C ILE A 36 -7.05 0.53 0.76
N ASP A 37 -7.24 0.19 -0.51
CA ASP A 37 -8.21 -0.84 -0.94
C ASP A 37 -7.89 -2.22 -0.33
N ARG A 38 -6.60 -2.58 -0.26
CA ARG A 38 -6.14 -3.83 0.38
C ARG A 38 -6.34 -3.79 1.89
N MET A 39 -6.06 -2.66 2.54
CA MET A 39 -6.30 -2.51 3.98
C MET A 39 -7.79 -2.61 4.31
N ASN A 40 -8.66 -1.96 3.52
CA ASN A 40 -10.11 -2.07 3.66
C ASN A 40 -10.58 -3.52 3.53
N SER A 41 -10.03 -4.26 2.57
CA SER A 41 -10.31 -5.70 2.39
C SER A 41 -9.86 -6.52 3.60
N PHE A 42 -8.69 -6.22 4.17
CA PHE A 42 -8.17 -6.87 5.36
C PHE A 42 -9.06 -6.60 6.59
N GLN A 43 -9.47 -5.34 6.78
CA GLN A 43 -10.39 -4.97 7.86
C GLN A 43 -11.76 -5.64 7.70
N ALA A 44 -12.31 -5.67 6.49
CA ALA A 44 -13.57 -6.36 6.20
C ALA A 44 -13.49 -7.86 6.53
N LYS A 45 -12.36 -8.51 6.22
CA LYS A 45 -12.12 -9.91 6.58
C LYS A 45 -12.04 -10.10 8.10
N CYS A 46 -11.37 -9.20 8.83
CA CYS A 46 -11.35 -9.22 10.29
C CYS A 46 -12.76 -9.07 10.88
N VAL A 47 -13.56 -8.12 10.37
CA VAL A 47 -14.95 -7.90 10.76
C VAL A 47 -15.82 -9.14 10.50
N PHE A 48 -15.68 -9.76 9.33
CA PHE A 48 -16.38 -10.99 8.97
C PHE A 48 -16.10 -12.11 9.97
N HIS A 49 -14.84 -12.28 10.37
CA HIS A 49 -14.45 -13.25 11.40
C HIS A 49 -14.64 -12.78 12.83
N LYS A 50 -15.08 -11.52 13.03
CA LYS A 50 -15.21 -10.84 14.33
C LYS A 50 -13.94 -10.85 15.16
N ILE A 51 -12.80 -10.70 14.48
CA ILE A 51 -11.51 -10.52 15.11
C ILE A 51 -11.30 -9.02 15.32
N ALA A 52 -10.96 -8.63 16.55
CA ALA A 52 -10.63 -7.25 16.86
C ALA A 52 -9.33 -6.84 16.13
N LEU A 53 -9.33 -5.64 15.52
CA LEU A 53 -8.17 -5.11 14.81
C LEU A 53 -6.97 -4.84 15.72
N THR A 54 -7.16 -4.78 17.04
CA THR A 54 -6.08 -4.68 18.03
C THR A 54 -5.12 -5.86 17.98
N ASN A 55 -5.55 -7.03 17.49
CA ASN A 55 -4.66 -8.17 17.24
C ASN A 55 -3.66 -7.91 16.09
N PHE A 56 -3.84 -6.83 15.33
CA PHE A 56 -3.04 -6.45 14.18
C PHE A 56 -2.51 -5.00 14.32
N GLU A 57 -2.28 -4.55 15.55
CA GLU A 57 -1.86 -3.17 15.85
C GLU A 57 -0.62 -2.74 15.05
N GLU A 58 0.38 -3.61 14.93
CA GLU A 58 1.61 -3.30 14.17
C GLU A 58 1.31 -3.07 12.68
N VAL A 59 0.43 -3.88 12.10
CA VAL A 59 0.00 -3.74 10.69
C VAL A 59 -0.74 -2.42 10.50
N MET A 60 -1.62 -2.06 11.44
CA MET A 60 -2.35 -0.79 11.43
C MET A 60 -1.40 0.40 11.57
N LYS A 61 -0.46 0.37 12.52
CA LYS A 61 0.54 1.43 12.73
C LYS A 61 1.41 1.64 11.49
N ASN A 62 1.90 0.55 10.88
CA ASN A 62 2.72 0.65 9.67
C ASN A 62 1.93 1.23 8.49
N TYR A 63 0.69 0.79 8.30
CA TYR A 63 -0.21 1.35 7.30
C TYR A 63 -0.46 2.85 7.51
N GLU A 64 -0.85 3.26 8.72
CA GLU A 64 -1.11 4.66 9.05
C GLU A 64 0.13 5.55 8.89
N LYS A 65 1.31 5.01 9.24
CA LYS A 65 2.58 5.70 9.03
C LYS A 65 2.80 5.96 7.53
N VAL A 66 2.74 4.93 6.69
CA VAL A 66 3.06 5.06 5.27
C VAL A 66 2.05 5.92 4.51
N ILE A 67 0.77 5.89 4.91
CA ILE A 67 -0.27 6.76 4.33
C ILE A 67 -0.03 8.22 4.71
N ARG A 68 0.36 8.51 5.95
CA ARG A 68 0.74 9.88 6.35
C ARG A 68 1.96 10.37 5.58
N GLU A 69 2.99 9.54 5.44
CA GLU A 69 4.16 9.86 4.63
C GLU A 69 3.79 10.14 3.16
N ALA A 70 2.83 9.40 2.60
CA ALA A 70 2.34 9.63 1.23
C ALA A 70 1.66 10.99 1.10
N GLN A 71 0.89 11.42 2.10
CA GLN A 71 0.30 12.76 2.12
C GLN A 71 1.37 13.85 2.16
N VAL A 72 2.39 13.71 3.00
CA VAL A 72 3.52 14.64 3.07
C VAL A 72 4.29 14.69 1.75
N ALA A 73 4.53 13.54 1.11
CA ALA A 73 5.23 13.49 -0.17
C ALA A 73 4.47 14.19 -1.30
N LYS A 74 3.14 14.09 -1.32
CA LYS A 74 2.29 14.81 -2.28
C LYS A 74 2.36 16.33 -2.11
N THR A 75 2.46 16.83 -0.88
CA THR A 75 2.50 18.28 -0.60
C THR A 75 3.87 18.87 -0.89
N GLN A 76 4.95 18.19 -0.53
CA GLN A 76 6.33 18.66 -0.73
C GLN A 76 6.78 18.58 -2.20
N LYS A 77 6.17 17.71 -3.01
CA LYS A 77 6.48 17.53 -4.45
C LYS A 77 7.95 17.20 -4.73
N GLU A 78 8.66 16.64 -3.76
CA GLU A 78 10.04 16.22 -3.91
C GLU A 78 10.10 14.84 -4.60
N LEU A 79 10.73 14.78 -5.77
CA LEU A 79 10.74 13.59 -6.62
C LEU A 79 11.28 12.34 -5.92
N LEU A 80 12.43 12.47 -5.24
CA LEU A 80 13.08 11.35 -4.56
C LEU A 80 12.21 10.84 -3.40
N HIS A 81 11.64 11.77 -2.63
CA HIS A 81 10.76 11.44 -1.53
C HIS A 81 9.49 10.72 -2.01
N MET A 82 8.84 11.22 -3.08
CA MET A 82 7.68 10.54 -3.70
C MET A 82 8.01 9.11 -4.12
N LYS A 83 9.15 8.89 -4.81
CA LYS A 83 9.56 7.54 -5.23
C LYS A 83 9.81 6.61 -4.05
N LYS A 84 10.47 7.10 -3.00
CA LYS A 84 10.73 6.32 -1.77
C LYS A 84 9.42 5.89 -1.11
N VAL A 85 8.48 6.82 -0.94
CA VAL A 85 7.20 6.53 -0.30
C VAL A 85 6.34 5.60 -1.16
N THR A 86 6.36 5.75 -2.49
CA THR A 86 5.69 4.79 -3.41
C THR A 86 6.16 3.36 -3.17
N ALA A 87 7.47 3.13 -3.07
CA ALA A 87 8.01 1.79 -2.80
C ALA A 87 7.54 1.26 -1.42
N CYS A 88 7.51 2.11 -0.39
CA CYS A 88 7.00 1.72 0.93
C CYS A 88 5.51 1.34 0.90
N LEU A 89 4.70 2.05 0.11
CA LEU A 89 3.28 1.73 -0.11
C LEU A 89 3.13 0.37 -0.79
N GLU A 90 3.88 0.13 -1.88
CA GLU A 90 3.83 -1.14 -2.61
C GLU A 90 4.23 -2.33 -1.74
N ILE A 91 5.28 -2.19 -0.92
CA ILE A 91 5.70 -3.22 0.05
C ILE A 91 4.60 -3.46 1.10
N THR A 92 4.00 -2.39 1.63
CA THR A 92 2.91 -2.50 2.62
C THR A 92 1.70 -3.18 2.02
N ALA A 93 1.33 -2.81 0.80
CA ALA A 93 0.24 -3.39 0.03
C ALA A 93 0.48 -4.89 -0.24
N ASP A 94 1.70 -5.30 -0.57
CA ASP A 94 2.06 -6.71 -0.79
C ASP A 94 1.99 -7.51 0.52
N ASN A 95 2.48 -6.96 1.63
CA ASN A 95 2.39 -7.58 2.95
C ASN A 95 0.93 -7.83 3.36
N ILE A 96 0.05 -6.84 3.19
CA ILE A 96 -1.40 -6.99 3.45
C ILE A 96 -2.00 -8.07 2.54
N THR A 97 -1.60 -8.11 1.28
CA THR A 97 -2.08 -9.12 0.31
C THR A 97 -1.67 -10.53 0.71
N LYS A 98 -0.43 -10.72 1.17
CA LYS A 98 0.07 -12.00 1.68
C LYS A 98 -0.70 -12.45 2.93
N MET A 99 -1.03 -11.52 3.82
CA MET A 99 -1.88 -11.81 4.97
C MET A 99 -3.30 -12.22 4.56
N LEU A 100 -3.90 -11.52 3.59
CA LEU A 100 -5.23 -11.82 3.06
C LEU A 100 -5.31 -13.21 2.41
N ARG A 101 -4.35 -13.56 1.54
CA ARG A 101 -4.34 -14.86 0.83
C ARG A 101 -4.32 -16.06 1.78
N GLY A 102 -3.64 -15.93 2.92
CA GLY A 102 -3.51 -16.99 3.92
C GLY A 102 -4.39 -16.80 5.16
N PHE A 103 -5.32 -15.85 5.15
CA PHE A 103 -5.95 -15.33 6.37
C PHE A 103 -6.57 -16.43 7.24
N ASP A 104 -7.43 -17.26 6.63
CA ASP A 104 -8.21 -18.27 7.35
C ASP A 104 -7.34 -19.36 7.98
N TYR A 105 -6.22 -19.68 7.32
CA TYR A 105 -5.25 -20.64 7.81
C TYR A 105 -4.34 -20.04 8.88
N ARG A 106 -3.74 -18.87 8.60
CA ARG A 106 -2.77 -18.21 9.49
C ARG A 106 -3.39 -17.75 10.80
N PHE A 107 -4.64 -17.30 10.76
CA PHE A 107 -5.35 -16.77 11.94
C PHE A 107 -6.44 -17.71 12.44
N ARG A 108 -6.38 -19.01 12.11
CA ARG A 108 -7.36 -20.03 12.53
C ARG A 108 -7.64 -20.02 14.03
N ARG A 109 -6.61 -19.80 14.84
CA ARG A 109 -6.74 -19.72 16.31
C ARG A 109 -7.62 -18.54 16.73
N LEU A 110 -7.32 -17.34 16.24
CA LEU A 110 -8.10 -16.12 16.49
C LEU A 110 -9.55 -16.28 15.99
N ILE A 111 -9.75 -16.90 14.82
CA ILE A 111 -11.09 -17.20 14.28
C ILE A 111 -11.84 -18.14 15.23
N SER A 112 -11.19 -19.17 15.78
CA SER A 112 -11.80 -20.10 16.73
C SER A 112 -12.16 -19.42 18.05
N GLU A 113 -11.26 -18.60 18.59
CA GLU A 113 -11.47 -17.81 19.81
C GLU A 113 -12.65 -16.85 19.65
N ALA A 114 -12.72 -16.11 18.54
CA ALA A 114 -13.83 -15.21 18.23
C ALA A 114 -15.18 -15.93 18.10
N LYS A 115 -15.19 -17.17 17.57
CA LYS A 115 -16.40 -18.01 17.50
C LYS A 115 -16.84 -18.47 18.90
N LYS A 116 -15.91 -18.89 19.76
CA LYS A 116 -16.20 -19.37 21.13
C LYS A 116 -16.71 -18.25 22.05
N ALA A 117 -16.17 -17.04 21.89
CA ALA A 117 -16.63 -15.86 22.64
C ALA A 117 -18.14 -15.59 22.45
N LYS A 118 -18.71 -15.92 21.27
CA LYS A 118 -20.16 -15.82 21.05
C LYS A 118 -20.99 -16.90 21.71
N SER A 119 -20.48 -18.13 21.78
CA SER A 119 -21.23 -19.25 22.37
C SER A 119 -21.27 -19.20 23.90
N GLY A 120 -20.36 -18.44 24.52
CA GLY A 120 -20.34 -18.20 25.96
C GLY A 120 -21.31 -17.11 26.45
N THR A 121 -21.91 -16.32 25.55
CA THR A 121 -22.88 -15.26 25.89
C THR A 121 -24.32 -15.80 25.97
N LYS A 122 -24.51 -16.93 26.65
CA LYS A 122 -25.80 -17.39 27.16
C LYS A 122 -25.63 -17.70 28.65
N LYS A 123 -25.78 -16.68 29.48
CA LYS A 123 -26.17 -16.78 30.89
C LYS A 123 -27.02 -15.57 31.21
#